data_AF-A0A4Y9PX38-F1
#
_entry.id   AF-A0A4Y9PX38-F1
#
_cell.length_a   1.000
_cell.length_b   1.000
_cell.length_c   1.000
_cell.angle_alpha   90.00
_cell.angle_beta   90.00
_cell.angle_gamma   90.00
#
_symmetry.space_group_name_H-M   'P 1'
#
loop_
_entity.id
_entity.type
_entity.pdbx_description
1 polymer ?
#
loop_
_entity_poly.entity_id
_entity_poly.type
_entity_poly.pdbx_seq_one_letter_code
_entity_poly.pdbx_strand_id
1 'polypeptide(L)'
;MSDVLAERCAALAQPVVDLMAAAIECQTGNPETFDRVIALAGQVRTVAEQGADGISQPDYSAWATGAPAVLTAMERAAERRDAKGVWTAFADPQVGLHRVGTACQGYPRW
;
A
#
# COMPACT_ATOMS: atom_id res chain seq x y z
N MET A 1 25.68 -8.80 -1.30
CA MET A 1 24.65 -7.96 -1.92
C MET A 1 23.32 -8.52 -1.46
N SER A 2 22.59 -7.80 -0.61
CA SER A 2 21.23 -8.19 -0.28
C SER A 2 20.31 -7.85 -1.46
N ASP A 3 19.29 -8.67 -1.66
CA ASP A 3 18.24 -8.39 -2.64
C ASP A 3 17.33 -7.32 -2.03
N VAL A 4 17.54 -6.06 -2.43
CA VAL A 4 16.78 -4.90 -1.94
C VAL A 4 15.29 -5.07 -2.24
N LEU A 5 14.92 -5.68 -3.38
CA LEU A 5 13.52 -5.93 -3.70
C LEU A 5 12.92 -6.96 -2.75
N ALA A 6 13.65 -8.04 -2.45
CA ALA A 6 13.21 -9.03 -1.46
C ALA A 6 12.93 -8.39 -0.09
N GLU A 7 13.80 -7.49 0.36
CA GLU A 7 13.62 -6.74 1.62
C GLU A 7 12.37 -5.86 1.59
N ARG A 8 12.12 -5.13 0.48
CA ARG A 8 10.93 -4.30 0.32
C ARG A 8 9.65 -5.14 0.30
N CYS A 9 9.63 -6.23 -0.46
CA CYS A 9 8.51 -7.16 -0.51
C CYS A 9 8.24 -7.78 0.86
N ALA A 10 9.27 -8.19 1.60
CA ALA A 10 9.11 -8.73 2.96
C ALA A 10 8.51 -7.69 3.93
N ALA A 11 8.96 -6.43 3.85
CA ALA A 11 8.44 -5.34 4.68
C ALA A 11 6.98 -4.96 4.34
N LEU A 12 6.57 -5.12 3.09
CA LEU A 12 5.25 -4.76 2.59
C LEU A 12 4.19 -5.87 2.74
N ALA A 13 4.60 -7.14 2.82
CA ALA A 13 3.68 -8.28 2.77
C ALA A 13 2.54 -8.18 3.79
N GLN A 14 2.87 -8.00 5.07
CA GLN A 14 1.84 -7.95 6.13
C GLN A 14 1.05 -6.63 6.10
N PRO A 15 1.68 -5.44 6.02
CA PRO A 15 0.94 -4.19 5.96
C PRO A 15 -0.04 -4.09 4.79
N VAL A 16 0.30 -4.63 3.62
CA VAL A 16 -0.58 -4.62 2.43
C VAL A 16 -1.80 -5.51 2.64
N VAL A 17 -1.62 -6.71 3.21
CA VAL A 17 -2.74 -7.63 3.54
C VAL A 17 -3.65 -7.00 4.59
N ASP A 18 -3.09 -6.43 5.65
CA ASP A 18 -3.86 -5.79 6.70
C ASP A 18 -4.60 -4.55 6.19
N LEU A 19 -3.97 -3.78 5.29
CA LEU A 19 -4.57 -2.58 4.69
C LEU A 19 -5.75 -2.96 3.80
N MET A 20 -5.66 -4.07 3.05
CA MET A 20 -6.77 -4.62 2.28
C MET A 20 -7.94 -5.00 3.18
N ALA A 21 -7.68 -5.74 4.26
CA ALA A 21 -8.72 -6.14 5.22
C ALA A 21 -9.40 -4.91 5.83
N ALA A 22 -8.62 -3.91 6.27
CA ALA A 22 -9.16 -2.67 6.84
C ALA A 22 -9.97 -1.87 5.81
N ALA A 23 -9.53 -1.78 4.55
CA ALA A 23 -10.26 -1.08 3.49
C ALA A 23 -11.63 -1.74 3.19
N ILE A 24 -11.71 -3.07 3.27
CA ILE A 24 -12.97 -3.83 3.15
C ILE A 24 -13.85 -3.59 4.38
N GLU A 25 -13.29 -3.67 5.58
CA GLU A 25 -14.00 -3.42 6.85
C GLU A 25 -14.55 -1.98 6.93
N CYS A 26 -13.88 -0.98 6.35
CA CYS A 26 -14.37 0.40 6.31
C CYS A 26 -15.76 0.52 5.67
N GLN A 27 -16.12 -0.40 4.77
CA GLN A 27 -17.43 -0.41 4.12
C GLN A 27 -18.57 -0.70 5.11
N THR A 28 -18.29 -1.26 6.29
CA THR A 28 -19.30 -1.49 7.33
C THR A 28 -19.54 -0.25 8.21
N GLY A 29 -18.75 0.82 8.04
CA GLY A 29 -18.91 2.10 8.75
C GLY A 29 -18.37 2.14 10.18
N ASN A 30 -17.53 1.17 10.59
CA ASN A 30 -16.89 1.19 11.92
C ASN A 30 -15.83 2.31 12.00
N PRO A 31 -15.95 3.27 12.94
CA PRO A 31 -14.97 4.33 13.14
C PRO A 31 -13.53 3.84 13.37
N GLU A 32 -13.35 2.77 14.16
CA GLU A 32 -12.03 2.24 14.52
C GLU A 32 -11.26 1.71 13.30
N THR A 33 -11.99 1.25 12.27
CA THR A 33 -11.37 0.76 11.05
C THR A 33 -10.71 1.89 10.25
N PHE A 34 -11.23 3.12 10.31
CA PHE A 34 -10.60 4.26 9.62
C PHE A 34 -9.26 4.62 10.26
N ASP A 35 -9.15 4.60 11.59
CA ASP A 35 -7.88 4.83 12.29
C ASP A 35 -6.85 3.75 11.95
N ARG A 36 -7.31 2.50 11.81
CA ARG A 36 -6.47 1.38 11.35
C ARG A 36 -5.98 1.58 9.91
N VAL A 37 -6.83 2.08 9.01
CA VAL A 37 -6.41 2.43 7.63
C VAL A 37 -5.33 3.50 7.63
N ILE A 38 -5.47 4.56 8.42
CA ILE A 38 -4.47 5.63 8.52
C ILE A 38 -3.12 5.06 8.96
N ALA A 39 -3.11 4.24 10.01
CA ALA A 39 -1.88 3.63 10.52
C ALA A 39 -1.21 2.71 9.48
N LEU A 40 -1.98 1.85 8.80
CA LEU A 40 -1.46 0.90 7.82
C LEU A 40 -1.00 1.57 6.52
N ALA A 41 -1.76 2.55 6.01
CA ALA A 41 -1.37 3.34 4.86
C ALA A 41 -0.04 4.09 5.11
N GLY A 42 0.15 4.61 6.33
CA GLY A 42 1.40 5.21 6.75
C GLY A 42 2.59 4.23 6.72
N GLN A 43 2.41 3.00 7.21
CA GLN A 43 3.46 1.97 7.15
C GLN A 43 3.86 1.62 5.72
N VAL A 44 2.88 1.42 4.84
CA VAL A 44 3.13 1.14 3.41
C VAL A 44 3.83 2.35 2.77
N ARG A 45 3.41 3.58 3.10
CA ARG A 45 4.00 4.81 2.56
C ARG A 45 5.47 4.94 2.94
N THR A 46 5.83 4.64 4.20
CA THR A 46 7.23 4.67 4.65
C THR A 46 8.13 3.74 3.84
N VAL A 47 7.62 2.61 3.34
CA VAL A 47 8.40 1.74 2.44
C VAL A 47 8.46 2.31 1.02
N ALA A 48 7.35 2.84 0.50
CA ALA A 48 7.30 3.46 -0.82
C ALA A 48 8.23 4.69 -0.93
N GLU A 49 8.33 5.50 0.13
CA GLU A 49 9.20 6.69 0.21
C GLU A 49 10.69 6.35 0.20
N GLN A 50 11.07 5.09 0.49
CA GLN A 50 12.45 4.64 0.32
C GLN A 50 12.85 4.50 -1.17
N GLY A 51 11.89 4.69 -2.07
CA GLY A 51 12.11 4.67 -3.52
C GLY A 51 12.50 3.29 -4.03
N ALA A 52 13.11 3.29 -5.22
CA ALA A 52 13.51 2.09 -5.96
C ALA A 52 15.02 2.01 -6.24
N ASP A 53 15.82 2.75 -5.46
CA ASP A 53 17.28 2.71 -5.59
C ASP A 53 17.79 1.29 -5.34
N GLY A 54 18.53 0.75 -6.31
CA GLY A 54 19.02 -0.63 -6.28
C GLY A 54 18.00 -1.70 -6.69
N ILE A 55 16.81 -1.32 -7.17
CA ILE A 55 15.77 -2.23 -7.67
C ILE A 55 15.59 -2.03 -9.18
N SER A 56 15.78 -3.09 -9.96
CA SER A 56 15.61 -3.07 -11.43
C SER A 56 14.22 -3.51 -11.91
N GLN A 57 13.35 -3.95 -10.99
CA GLN A 57 12.00 -4.41 -11.32
C GLN A 57 11.12 -3.19 -11.69
N PRO A 58 10.61 -3.11 -12.93
CA PRO A 58 9.96 -1.89 -13.47
C PRO A 58 8.61 -1.55 -12.81
N ASP A 59 7.82 -2.55 -12.42
CA ASP A 59 6.56 -2.35 -11.71
C ASP A 59 6.77 -1.84 -10.29
N TYR A 60 7.81 -2.30 -9.59
CA TYR A 60 8.16 -1.74 -8.30
C TYR A 60 8.54 -0.26 -8.43
N SER A 61 9.42 0.07 -9.39
CA SER A 61 9.87 1.46 -9.59
C SER A 61 8.73 2.40 -9.95
N ALA A 62 7.83 1.95 -10.83
CA ALA A 62 6.67 2.74 -11.21
C ALA A 62 5.65 2.87 -10.07
N TRP A 63 5.42 1.81 -9.28
CA TRP A 63 4.60 1.87 -8.08
C TRP A 63 5.17 2.84 -7.04
N ALA A 64 6.46 2.71 -6.69
CA ALA A 64 7.11 3.54 -5.68
C ALA A 64 7.08 5.04 -6.02
N THR A 65 7.06 5.39 -7.31
CA THR A 65 6.96 6.78 -7.78
C THR A 65 5.60 7.42 -7.46
N GLY A 66 4.50 6.66 -7.55
CA GLY A 66 3.14 7.20 -7.37
C GLY A 66 2.46 6.81 -6.06
N ALA A 67 2.89 5.73 -5.43
CA ALA A 67 2.26 5.18 -4.22
C ALA A 67 2.19 6.18 -3.04
N PRO A 68 3.21 7.01 -2.73
CA PRO A 68 3.14 7.93 -1.60
C PRO A 68 1.97 8.92 -1.70
N ALA A 69 1.67 9.41 -2.91
CA ALA A 69 0.57 10.33 -3.13
C ALA A 69 -0.79 9.64 -2.93
N VAL A 70 -0.94 8.41 -3.40
CA VAL A 70 -2.18 7.62 -3.26
C VAL A 70 -2.42 7.19 -1.82
N LEU A 71 -1.38 6.76 -1.11
CA LEU A 71 -1.47 6.41 0.31
C LEU A 71 -1.83 7.64 1.15
N THR A 72 -1.28 8.80 0.84
CA THR A 72 -1.69 10.07 1.46
C THR A 72 -3.15 10.43 1.15
N ALA A 73 -3.63 10.17 -0.07
CA ALA A 73 -5.04 10.37 -0.41
C ALA A 73 -5.97 9.39 0.34
N MET A 74 -5.52 8.15 0.56
CA MET A 74 -6.22 7.13 1.33
C MET A 74 -6.30 7.53 2.82
N GLU A 75 -5.20 7.99 3.42
CA GLU A 75 -5.16 8.55 4.78
C GLU A 75 -6.19 9.68 4.92
N ARG A 76 -6.18 10.65 4.00
CA ARG A 76 -7.14 11.77 4.01
C ARG A 76 -8.58 11.33 3.84
N ALA A 77 -8.85 10.29 3.05
CA ALA A 77 -10.20 9.73 2.93
C ALA A 77 -10.64 9.09 4.25
N ALA A 78 -9.75 8.35 4.92
CA ALA A 78 -10.02 7.76 6.22
C ALA A 78 -10.25 8.81 7.31
N GLU A 79 -9.48 9.90 7.34
CA GLU A 79 -9.70 11.06 8.25
C GLU A 79 -11.12 11.64 8.11
N ARG A 80 -11.65 11.67 6.88
CA ARG A 80 -13.01 12.13 6.58
C ARG A 80 -14.09 11.05 6.75
N ARG A 81 -13.71 9.84 7.18
CA ARG A 81 -14.57 8.65 7.25
C ARG A 81 -15.25 8.31 5.91
N ASP A 82 -14.54 8.58 4.82
CA ASP A 82 -14.98 8.34 3.45
C ASP A 82 -14.56 6.94 2.99
N ALA A 83 -15.36 5.93 3.33
CA ALA A 83 -15.10 4.53 2.98
C ALA A 83 -14.96 4.31 1.46
N LYS A 84 -15.71 5.08 0.65
CA LYS A 84 -15.64 5.01 -0.81
C LYS A 84 -14.31 5.58 -1.31
N GLY A 85 -13.88 6.71 -0.75
CA GLY A 85 -12.58 7.31 -1.04
C GLY A 85 -11.42 6.37 -0.65
N VAL A 86 -11.50 5.72 0.51
CA VAL A 86 -10.52 4.71 0.95
C VAL A 86 -10.40 3.56 -0.05
N TRP A 87 -11.53 2.95 -0.44
CA TRP A 87 -11.52 1.86 -1.41
C TRP A 87 -11.03 2.29 -2.80
N THR A 88 -11.41 3.51 -3.23
CA THR A 88 -11.00 4.04 -4.54
C THR A 88 -9.48 4.23 -4.62
N ALA A 89 -8.87 4.75 -3.55
CA ALA A 89 -7.41 4.89 -3.48
C ALA A 89 -6.71 3.52 -3.42
N PHE A 90 -7.23 2.58 -2.62
CA PHE A 90 -6.70 1.23 -2.52
C PHE A 90 -6.70 0.48 -3.86
N ALA A 91 -7.83 0.55 -4.57
CA ALA A 91 -8.07 -0.16 -5.82
C ALA A 91 -7.56 0.57 -7.07
N ASP A 92 -6.77 1.64 -6.91
CA ASP A 92 -6.22 2.37 -8.04
C ASP A 92 -5.38 1.43 -8.94
N PRO A 93 -5.70 1.33 -10.24
CA PRO A 93 -5.08 0.35 -11.12
C PRO A 93 -3.64 0.69 -11.51
N GLN A 94 -3.20 1.94 -11.37
CA GLN A 94 -1.86 2.39 -11.80
C GLN A 94 -0.86 2.42 -10.65
N VAL A 95 -1.33 2.79 -9.46
CA VAL A 95 -0.50 3.14 -8.29
C VAL A 95 -1.03 2.55 -6.98
N GLY A 96 -2.16 1.84 -7.03
CA GLY A 96 -2.65 1.04 -5.91
C GLY A 96 -1.84 -0.25 -5.69
N LEU A 97 -2.32 -1.09 -4.78
CA LEU A 97 -1.53 -2.23 -4.27
C LEU A 97 -1.43 -3.42 -5.25
N HIS A 98 -2.17 -3.40 -6.35
CA HIS A 98 -2.05 -4.44 -7.38
C HIS A 98 -0.65 -4.49 -8.00
N ARG A 99 -0.07 -3.32 -8.28
CA ARG A 99 1.21 -3.23 -8.99
C ARG A 99 2.39 -3.72 -8.15
N VAL A 100 2.35 -3.49 -6.84
CA VAL A 100 3.35 -4.07 -5.93
C VAL A 100 3.18 -5.60 -5.81
N GLY A 101 1.95 -6.11 -5.91
CA GLY A 101 1.70 -7.55 -6.02
C GLY A 101 2.41 -8.19 -7.21
N THR A 102 2.28 -7.59 -8.39
CA THR A 102 3.02 -8.01 -9.59
C THR A 102 4.53 -7.91 -9.38
N ALA A 103 5.00 -6.83 -8.76
CA ALA A 103 6.42 -6.61 -8.54
C ALA A 103 7.06 -7.62 -7.57
N CYS A 104 6.30 -8.05 -6.57
CA CYS A 104 6.74 -8.98 -5.54
C CYS A 104 6.38 -10.45 -5.85
N GLN A 105 5.83 -10.74 -7.03
CA GLN A 105 5.46 -12.09 -7.43
C GLN A 105 6.68 -13.03 -7.36
N GLY A 106 6.55 -14.14 -6.62
CA GLY A 106 7.61 -15.12 -6.42
C GLY A 106 8.43 -14.92 -5.13
N TYR A 107 8.21 -13.83 -4.40
CA TYR A 107 8.72 -13.68 -3.03
C TYR A 107 7.75 -14.29 -2.01
N PRO A 108 8.23 -14.72 -0.82
CA PRO A 108 7.35 -15.30 0.19
C PRO A 108 6.19 -14.35 0.58
N ARG A 109 4.97 -14.90 0.65
CA ARG A 109 3.72 -14.21 1.02
C ARG A 109 3.13 -13.24 -0.03
N TRP A 110 3.59 -13.32 -1.28
CA TRP A 110 3.09 -12.53 -2.42
C TRP A 110 2.52 -13.40 -3.54
#